data_AF-A0A2W4JV98-F1
#
_entry.id   AF-A0A2W4JV98-F1
#
_cell.length_a   1.000
_cell.length_b   1.000
_cell.length_c   1.000
_cell.angle_alpha   90.00
_cell.angle_beta   90.00
_cell.angle_gamma   90.00
#
_symmetry.space_group_name_H-M   'P 1'
#
loop_
_entity.id
_entity.type
_entity.pdbx_description
1 polymer ?
#
loop_
_entity_poly.entity_id
_entity_poly.type
_entity_poly.pdbx_seq_one_letter_code
_entity_poly.pdbx_strand_id
1 'polypeptide(L)'
;MFARTLIILSWGAAMAFAGTAYAWKTVELNGPGLSRDARYSGKVLTREELRVCLNRREALNAAVTRMHEEDAALSKEAAEIRKLKDEIELQEPVVDRTDPEAVARFNAMIDEVAERTQAYNAAMKKLGAQYYEHKRLRSDFAKQCGARYYEDDLRALRAAAR
;
A
#
# COMPACT_ATOMS: atom_id res chain seq x y z
N MET A 1 6.59 51.23 -11.75
CA MET A 1 5.25 50.61 -11.69
C MET A 1 5.28 49.38 -12.58
N PHE A 2 5.50 48.19 -12.01
CA PHE A 2 5.47 46.94 -12.75
C PHE A 2 4.20 46.19 -12.36
N ALA A 3 3.20 46.22 -13.25
CA ALA A 3 2.00 45.41 -13.13
C ALA A 3 2.40 43.95 -13.36
N ARG A 4 2.60 43.20 -12.26
CA ARG A 4 2.71 41.74 -12.32
C ARG A 4 1.31 41.19 -12.60
N THR A 5 1.09 40.79 -13.84
CA THR A 5 -0.09 40.07 -14.29
C THR A 5 -0.30 38.84 -13.40
N LEU A 6 -1.31 38.91 -12.53
CA LEU A 6 -1.76 37.78 -11.73
C LEU A 6 -2.35 36.75 -12.69
N ILE A 7 -1.59 35.68 -12.94
CA ILE A 7 -2.11 34.47 -13.55
C ILE A 7 -3.10 33.91 -12.53
N ILE A 8 -4.40 34.13 -12.79
CA ILE A 8 -5.48 33.42 -12.11
C ILE A 8 -5.36 31.97 -12.58
N LEU A 9 -4.48 31.20 -11.93
CA LEU A 9 -4.44 29.75 -12.07
C LEU A 9 -5.77 29.27 -11.52
N SER A 10 -6.73 28.97 -12.38
CA SER A 10 -7.94 28.29 -11.95
C SER A 10 -7.48 26.93 -11.40
N TRP A 11 -7.60 26.75 -10.09
CA TRP A 11 -7.35 25.48 -9.38
C TRP A 11 -8.44 24.44 -9.71
N GLY A 12 -8.90 24.40 -10.96
CA GLY A 12 -10.07 23.65 -11.43
C GLY A 12 -9.84 22.15 -11.66
N ALA A 13 -8.72 21.59 -11.20
CA ALA A 13 -8.54 20.14 -11.18
C ALA A 13 -8.70 19.67 -9.73
N ALA A 14 -9.95 19.42 -9.35
CA ALA A 14 -10.26 18.57 -8.20
C ALA A 14 -9.63 17.19 -8.46
N MET A 15 -8.37 17.01 -8.06
CA MET A 15 -7.76 15.70 -7.95
C MET A 15 -8.54 14.99 -6.85
N ALA A 16 -9.56 14.25 -7.25
CA ALA A 16 -10.27 13.35 -6.38
C ALA A 16 -9.24 12.37 -5.81
N PHE A 17 -8.90 12.53 -4.53
CA PHE A 17 -8.21 11.53 -3.74
C PHE A 17 -9.16 10.35 -3.53
N ALA A 18 -9.51 9.65 -4.61
CA ALA A 18 -10.18 8.38 -4.57
C ALA A 18 -9.13 7.38 -4.08
N GLY A 19 -9.03 7.23 -2.75
CA GLY A 19 -8.26 6.15 -2.15
C GLY A 19 -8.78 4.85 -2.72
N THR A 20 -8.00 4.21 -3.58
CA THR A 20 -8.31 2.87 -4.04
C THR A 20 -8.06 1.96 -2.86
N ALA A 21 -9.12 1.59 -2.14
CA ALA A 21 -9.03 0.57 -1.11
C ALA A 21 -8.60 -0.74 -1.80
N TYR A 22 -7.32 -1.05 -1.74
CA TYR A 22 -6.78 -2.28 -2.29
C TYR A 22 -7.30 -3.46 -1.45
N ALA A 23 -7.88 -4.45 -2.12
CA ALA A 23 -8.28 -5.69 -1.46
C ALA A 23 -7.06 -6.60 -1.26
N TRP A 24 -6.26 -6.32 -0.24
CA TRP A 24 -5.13 -7.14 0.16
C TRP A 24 -5.63 -8.50 0.65
N LYS A 25 -5.00 -9.60 0.20
CA LYS A 25 -5.30 -10.94 0.68
C LYS A 25 -4.02 -11.63 1.13
N THR A 26 -4.06 -12.16 2.35
CA THR A 26 -3.09 -13.13 2.84
C THR A 26 -3.16 -14.41 2.01
N VAL A 27 -2.13 -15.23 2.14
CA VAL A 27 -2.02 -16.53 1.48
C VAL A 27 -1.96 -17.63 2.52
N GLU A 28 -2.57 -18.75 2.17
CA GLU A 28 -2.58 -19.97 2.97
C GLU A 28 -2.09 -21.15 2.13
N LEU A 29 -1.61 -22.20 2.79
CA LEU A 29 -1.32 -23.46 2.11
C LEU A 29 -2.65 -24.09 1.68
N ASN A 30 -2.94 -24.04 0.38
CA ASN A 30 -4.21 -24.53 -0.18
C ASN A 30 -4.17 -26.00 -0.61
N GLY A 31 -3.02 -26.68 -0.48
CA GLY A 31 -2.90 -28.11 -0.73
C GLY A 31 -3.61 -28.93 0.36
N PRO A 32 -4.32 -30.03 0.02
CA PRO A 32 -4.91 -30.88 1.02
C PRO A 32 -3.84 -31.69 1.76
N GLY A 33 -3.97 -31.76 3.09
CA GLY A 33 -3.16 -32.62 3.95
C GLY A 33 -3.44 -34.10 3.69
N LEU A 34 -2.38 -34.89 3.69
CA LEU A 34 -2.42 -36.35 3.62
C LEU A 34 -2.04 -36.93 4.98
N SER A 35 -2.76 -37.97 5.41
CA SER A 35 -2.33 -38.77 6.55
C SER A 35 -1.05 -39.54 6.22
N ARG A 36 -0.31 -39.94 7.24
CA ARG A 36 0.97 -40.65 7.09
C ARG A 36 0.89 -41.92 6.25
N ASP A 37 -0.22 -42.65 6.34
CA ASP A 37 -0.43 -43.91 5.63
C ASP A 37 -1.13 -43.73 4.27
N ALA A 38 -1.49 -42.50 3.90
CA ALA A 38 -2.14 -42.23 2.63
C ALA A 38 -1.18 -42.43 1.47
N ARG A 39 -1.54 -43.34 0.55
CA ARG A 39 -0.85 -43.50 -0.73
C ARG A 39 -1.47 -42.53 -1.74
N TYR A 40 -0.66 -41.64 -2.31
CA TYR A 40 -1.10 -40.69 -3.34
C TYR A 40 -0.18 -40.78 -4.55
N SER A 41 -0.77 -40.89 -5.75
CA SER A 41 -0.05 -41.05 -7.02
C SER A 41 0.29 -39.74 -7.72
N GLY A 42 -0.21 -38.60 -7.23
CA GLY A 42 0.12 -37.28 -7.77
C GLY A 42 1.29 -36.61 -7.05
N LYS A 43 1.63 -35.39 -7.49
CA LYS A 43 2.67 -34.58 -6.84
C LYS A 43 2.31 -34.30 -5.36
N VAL A 44 3.23 -34.64 -4.47
CA VAL A 44 3.21 -34.28 -3.04
C VAL A 44 4.44 -33.42 -2.78
N LEU A 45 4.27 -32.34 -2.01
CA LEU A 45 5.39 -31.55 -1.51
C LEU A 45 6.23 -32.43 -0.57
N THR A 46 7.52 -32.51 -0.85
CA THR A 46 8.49 -33.03 0.09
C THR A 46 8.54 -32.15 1.35
N ARG A 47 9.07 -32.68 2.45
CA ARG A 47 9.28 -31.89 3.69
C ARG A 47 10.05 -30.59 3.41
N GLU A 48 11.06 -30.66 2.54
CA GLU A 48 11.88 -29.50 2.17
C GLU A 48 11.09 -28.47 1.34
N GLU A 49 10.36 -28.91 0.31
CA GLU A 49 9.47 -28.01 -0.45
C GLU A 49 8.38 -27.39 0.43
N LEU A 50 7.82 -28.16 1.37
CA LEU A 50 6.84 -27.68 2.33
C LEU A 50 7.42 -26.59 3.23
N ARG A 51 8.67 -26.75 3.71
CA ARG A 51 9.38 -25.73 4.49
C ARG A 51 9.57 -24.45 3.68
N VAL A 52 10.00 -24.55 2.43
CA VAL A 52 10.13 -23.39 1.52
C VAL A 52 8.78 -22.69 1.34
N CYS A 53 7.70 -23.45 1.16
CA CYS A 53 6.35 -22.91 1.03
C CYS A 53 5.89 -22.20 2.31
N LEU A 54 6.16 -22.75 3.51
CA LEU A 54 5.82 -22.10 4.78
C LEU A 54 6.54 -20.75 4.93
N ASN A 55 7.83 -20.71 4.64
CA ASN A 55 8.62 -19.47 4.71
C ASN A 55 8.11 -18.42 3.71
N ARG A 56 7.79 -18.84 2.48
CA ARG A 56 7.25 -17.94 1.46
C ARG A 56 5.86 -17.40 1.83
N ARG A 57 5.01 -18.23 2.44
CA ARG A 57 3.70 -17.82 2.97
C ARG A 57 3.88 -16.72 4.03
N GLU A 58 4.79 -16.91 4.97
CA GLU A 58 5.06 -15.93 6.02
C GLU A 58 5.58 -14.61 5.46
N ALA A 59 6.52 -14.67 4.52
CA ALA A 59 7.02 -13.47 3.83
C ALA A 59 5.90 -12.71 3.10
N LEU A 60 5.01 -13.42 2.40
CA LEU A 60 3.86 -12.82 1.70
C LEU A 60 2.85 -12.20 2.66
N ASN A 61 2.57 -12.86 3.78
CA ASN A 61 1.63 -12.33 4.77
C ASN A 61 2.21 -11.13 5.52
N ALA A 62 3.51 -11.15 5.84
CA ALA A 62 4.20 -9.99 6.40
C ALA A 62 4.22 -8.80 5.42
N ALA A 63 4.32 -9.04 4.12
CA ALA A 63 4.20 -7.98 3.11
C ALA A 63 2.80 -7.36 3.10
N VAL A 64 1.74 -8.16 3.26
CA VAL A 64 0.36 -7.65 3.39
C VAL A 64 0.21 -6.74 4.60
N THR A 65 0.74 -7.14 5.77
CA THR A 65 0.71 -6.28 6.97
C THR A 65 1.38 -4.94 6.73
N ARG A 66 2.58 -4.91 6.13
CA ARG A 66 3.28 -3.67 5.81
C ARG A 66 2.50 -2.80 4.82
N MET A 67 1.94 -3.39 3.77
CA MET A 67 1.13 -2.63 2.80
C MET A 67 -0.13 -2.04 3.45
N HIS A 68 -0.75 -2.73 4.42
CA HIS A 68 -1.86 -2.18 5.20
C HIS A 68 -1.43 -0.98 6.07
N GLU A 69 -0.27 -1.06 6.72
CA GLU A 69 0.28 0.04 7.50
C GLU A 69 0.60 1.26 6.61
N GLU A 70 1.21 1.04 5.45
CA GLU A 70 1.49 2.07 4.45
C GLU A 70 0.19 2.72 3.92
N ASP A 71 -0.83 1.92 3.57
CA ASP A 71 -2.14 2.40 3.11
C ASP A 71 -2.86 3.24 4.19
N ALA A 72 -2.79 2.80 5.45
CA ALA A 72 -3.36 3.54 6.57
C ALA A 72 -2.63 4.87 6.82
N ALA A 73 -1.30 4.90 6.70
CA ALA A 73 -0.52 6.12 6.80
C ALA A 73 -0.84 7.10 5.67
N LEU A 74 -0.94 6.62 4.43
CA LEU A 74 -1.33 7.44 3.27
C LEU A 74 -2.76 7.96 3.39
N SER A 75 -3.68 7.17 3.94
CA SER A 75 -5.05 7.62 4.19
C SER A 75 -5.11 8.79 5.18
N LYS A 76 -4.25 8.78 6.22
CA LYS A 76 -4.11 9.92 7.14
C LYS A 76 -3.51 11.14 6.44
N GLU A 77 -2.45 10.94 5.67
CA GLU A 77 -1.79 12.01 4.90
C GLU A 77 -2.77 12.70 3.93
N ALA A 78 -3.59 11.92 3.22
CA ALA A 78 -4.64 12.46 2.36
C ALA A 78 -5.68 13.29 3.12
N ALA A 79 -6.01 12.91 4.35
CA ALA A 79 -6.92 13.70 5.19
C ALA A 79 -6.29 15.03 5.63
N GLU A 80 -5.01 15.03 6.00
CA GLU A 80 -4.30 16.25 6.36
C GLU A 80 -4.11 17.19 5.17
N ILE A 81 -3.76 16.67 3.98
CA ILE A 81 -3.70 17.47 2.75
C ILE A 81 -5.06 18.12 2.44
N ARG A 82 -6.17 17.40 2.64
CA ARG A 82 -7.52 17.96 2.47
C ARG A 82 -7.79 19.10 3.44
N LYS A 83 -7.49 18.93 4.73
CA LYS A 83 -7.65 20.00 5.73
C LYS A 83 -6.88 21.27 5.35
N LEU A 84 -5.62 21.13 4.90
CA LEU A 84 -4.83 22.28 4.48
C LEU A 84 -5.42 22.96 3.24
N LYS A 85 -5.96 22.19 2.28
CA LYS A 85 -6.67 22.76 1.13
C LYS A 85 -7.92 23.53 1.57
N ASP A 86 -8.73 22.95 2.44
CA ASP A 86 -9.92 23.62 2.98
C ASP A 86 -9.53 24.91 3.73
N GLU A 87 -8.42 24.90 4.48
CA GLU A 87 -7.91 26.10 5.15
C GLU A 87 -7.45 27.17 4.16
N ILE A 88 -6.73 26.79 3.09
CA ILE A 88 -6.32 27.72 2.03
C ILE A 88 -7.55 28.35 1.37
N GLU A 89 -8.57 27.56 1.04
CA GLU A 89 -9.83 28.05 0.44
C GLU A 89 -10.55 29.05 1.35
N LEU A 90 -10.53 28.83 2.67
CA LEU A 90 -11.10 29.76 3.66
C LEU A 90 -10.27 31.03 3.83
N GLN A 91 -8.94 30.94 3.74
CA GLN A 91 -8.04 32.10 3.91
C GLN A 91 -7.96 32.97 2.65
N GLU A 92 -8.07 32.39 1.45
CA GLU A 92 -7.93 33.10 0.18
C GLU A 92 -8.68 34.45 0.09
N PRO A 93 -9.98 34.55 0.45
CA PRO A 93 -10.72 35.81 0.34
C PRO A 93 -10.32 36.87 1.38
N VAL A 94 -9.64 36.50 2.47
CA VAL A 94 -9.30 37.41 3.58
C VAL A 94 -7.83 37.81 3.63
N VAL A 95 -6.98 37.27 2.75
CA VAL A 95 -5.56 37.67 2.64
C VAL A 95 -5.45 39.13 2.17
N ASP A 96 -4.79 39.97 2.97
CA ASP A 96 -4.41 41.32 2.56
C ASP A 96 -3.32 41.24 1.48
N ARG A 97 -3.70 41.57 0.25
CA ARG A 97 -2.80 41.52 -0.92
C ARG A 97 -1.81 42.68 -0.98
N THR A 98 -1.98 43.68 -0.13
CA THR A 98 -1.07 44.83 -0.02
C THR A 98 0.03 44.61 1.01
N ASP A 99 -0.16 43.64 1.92
CA ASP A 99 0.85 43.20 2.89
C ASP A 99 1.70 42.07 2.31
N PRO A 100 3.00 42.31 2.02
CA PRO A 100 3.89 41.28 1.50
C PRO A 100 4.05 40.07 2.44
N GLU A 101 3.96 40.26 3.76
CA GLU A 101 4.10 39.17 4.73
C GLU A 101 2.87 38.26 4.72
N ALA A 102 1.66 38.83 4.65
CA ALA A 102 0.43 38.06 4.48
C ALA A 102 0.45 37.22 3.20
N VAL A 103 0.87 37.81 2.06
CA VAL A 103 1.00 37.09 0.79
C VAL A 103 2.06 35.98 0.88
N ALA A 104 3.20 36.24 1.51
CA ALA A 104 4.26 35.24 1.67
C ALA A 104 3.80 34.03 2.49
N ARG A 105 3.09 34.25 3.61
CA ARG A 105 2.54 33.16 4.43
C ARG A 105 1.52 32.32 3.66
N PHE A 106 0.61 32.96 2.93
CA PHE A 106 -0.39 32.25 2.12
C PHE A 106 0.26 31.41 1.02
N ASN A 107 1.25 31.96 0.31
CA ASN A 107 2.01 31.21 -0.69
C ASN A 107 2.76 30.02 -0.08
N ALA A 108 3.31 30.16 1.12
CA ALA A 108 3.98 29.04 1.80
C ALA A 108 3.01 27.87 2.09
N MET A 109 1.75 28.15 2.44
CA MET A 109 0.73 27.09 2.62
C MET A 109 0.41 26.37 1.31
N ILE A 110 0.31 27.14 0.21
CA ILE A 110 0.12 26.60 -1.14
C ILE A 110 1.29 25.67 -1.52
N ASP A 111 2.51 26.11 -1.29
CA ASP A 111 3.72 25.34 -1.59
C ASP A 111 3.78 24.06 -0.74
N GLU A 112 3.46 24.14 0.56
CA GLU A 112 3.37 22.96 1.44
C GLU A 112 2.37 21.92 0.92
N VAL A 113 1.15 22.35 0.55
CA VAL A 113 0.14 21.44 0.00
C VAL A 113 0.61 20.81 -1.31
N ALA A 114 1.29 21.57 -2.17
CA ALA A 114 1.84 21.08 -3.43
C ALA A 114 2.91 20.00 -3.19
N GLU A 115 3.86 20.25 -2.29
CA GLU A 115 4.92 19.30 -1.92
C GLU A 115 4.34 18.02 -1.32
N ARG A 116 3.43 18.13 -0.35
CA ARG A 116 2.76 16.99 0.28
C ARG A 116 1.94 16.17 -0.71
N THR A 117 1.25 16.84 -1.63
CA THR A 117 0.49 16.16 -2.70
C THR A 117 1.42 15.39 -3.63
N GLN A 118 2.58 15.95 -3.99
CA GLN A 118 3.58 15.23 -4.80
C GLN A 118 4.14 14.01 -4.07
N ALA A 119 4.51 14.15 -2.79
CA ALA A 119 5.00 13.06 -1.96
C ALA A 119 3.96 11.94 -1.81
N TYR A 120 2.71 12.30 -1.52
CA TYR A 120 1.59 11.37 -1.45
C TYR A 120 1.40 10.60 -2.76
N ASN A 121 1.40 11.31 -3.91
CA ASN A 121 1.23 10.67 -5.22
C ASN A 121 2.37 9.70 -5.55
N ALA A 122 3.62 10.06 -5.21
CA ALA A 122 4.77 9.17 -5.38
C ALA A 122 4.64 7.91 -4.51
N ALA A 123 4.22 8.07 -3.26
CA ALA A 123 4.01 6.95 -2.34
C ALA A 123 2.85 6.04 -2.79
N MET A 124 1.73 6.61 -3.25
CA MET A 124 0.62 5.84 -3.83
C MET A 124 1.06 5.02 -5.05
N LYS A 125 1.90 5.59 -5.92
CA LYS A 125 2.48 4.86 -7.07
C LYS A 125 3.33 3.68 -6.60
N LYS A 126 4.15 3.86 -5.56
CA LYS A 126 4.97 2.81 -4.96
C LYS A 126 4.11 1.70 -4.36
N LEU A 127 3.10 2.06 -3.56
CA LEU A 127 2.17 1.11 -2.95
C LEU A 127 1.40 0.31 -4.01
N GLY A 128 0.96 0.98 -5.08
CA GLY A 128 0.35 0.31 -6.24
C GLY A 128 1.28 -0.70 -6.91
N ALA A 129 2.56 -0.38 -7.08
CA ALA A 129 3.55 -1.32 -7.63
C ALA A 129 3.75 -2.54 -6.70
N GLN A 130 3.85 -2.32 -5.39
CA GLN A 130 3.92 -3.41 -4.41
C GLN A 130 2.69 -4.31 -4.44
N TYR A 131 1.49 -3.73 -4.59
CA TYR A 131 0.25 -4.49 -4.73
C TYR A 131 0.27 -5.45 -5.93
N TYR A 132 0.68 -4.96 -7.11
CA TYR A 132 0.75 -5.79 -8.31
C TYR A 132 1.80 -6.89 -8.19
N GLU A 133 2.95 -6.58 -7.58
CA GLU A 133 3.98 -7.57 -7.31
C GLU A 133 3.48 -8.64 -6.32
N HIS A 134 2.82 -8.24 -5.23
CA HIS A 134 2.21 -9.19 -4.29
C HIS A 134 1.17 -10.08 -4.98
N LYS A 135 0.31 -9.50 -5.83
CA LYS A 135 -0.68 -10.26 -6.61
C LYS A 135 -0.01 -11.30 -7.51
N ARG A 136 1.10 -10.95 -8.17
CA ARG A 136 1.89 -11.87 -8.99
C ARG A 136 2.51 -12.98 -8.13
N LEU A 137 3.18 -12.62 -7.03
CA LEU A 137 3.83 -13.57 -6.14
C LEU A 137 2.84 -14.53 -5.47
N ARG A 138 1.63 -14.09 -5.16
CA ARG A 138 0.53 -14.94 -4.67
C ARG A 138 0.09 -15.95 -5.72
N SER A 139 -0.03 -15.54 -6.98
CA SER A 139 -0.35 -16.46 -8.09
C SER A 139 0.72 -17.55 -8.22
N ASP A 140 1.99 -17.15 -8.18
CA ASP A 140 3.12 -18.09 -8.25
C ASP A 140 3.18 -19.00 -7.03
N PHE A 141 2.89 -18.47 -5.84
CA PHE A 141 2.77 -19.25 -4.61
C PHE A 141 1.69 -20.32 -4.74
N ALA A 142 0.50 -19.98 -5.23
CA ALA A 142 -0.60 -20.93 -5.40
C ALA A 142 -0.22 -22.06 -6.38
N LYS A 143 0.52 -21.75 -7.47
CA LYS A 143 1.00 -22.74 -8.44
C LYS A 143 2.04 -23.69 -7.83
N GLN A 144 2.97 -23.17 -7.05
CA GLN A 144 4.10 -23.95 -6.53
C GLN A 144 3.75 -24.71 -5.24
N CYS A 145 2.95 -24.10 -4.38
CA CYS A 145 2.64 -24.58 -3.02
C CYS A 145 1.20 -25.09 -2.88
N GLY A 146 0.45 -25.23 -3.97
CA GLY A 146 -0.89 -25.80 -3.99
C GLY A 146 -0.94 -27.34 -4.04
N ALA A 147 0.20 -28.01 -4.12
CA ALA A 147 0.26 -29.47 -4.12
C ALA A 147 -0.04 -30.06 -2.72
N ARG A 148 -0.43 -31.33 -2.67
CA ARG A 148 -0.70 -32.05 -1.42
C ARG A 148 0.56 -32.13 -0.56
N TYR A 149 0.42 -32.30 0.74
CA TYR A 149 1.54 -32.50 1.67
C TYR A 149 1.16 -33.49 2.77
N TYR A 150 2.13 -34.13 3.42
CA TYR A 150 1.87 -34.97 4.59
C TYR A 150 1.74 -34.12 5.86
N GLU A 151 0.71 -34.38 6.67
CA GLU A 151 0.47 -33.59 7.89
C GLU A 151 1.56 -33.76 8.94
N ASP A 152 2.19 -34.94 9.00
CA ASP A 152 3.30 -35.23 9.90
C ASP A 152 4.49 -34.29 9.64
N ASP A 153 4.79 -34.04 8.36
CA ASP A 153 5.85 -33.11 7.97
C ASP A 153 5.50 -31.67 8.34
N LEU A 154 4.24 -31.26 8.12
CA LEU A 154 3.78 -29.94 8.52
C LEU A 154 3.88 -29.73 10.05
N ARG A 155 3.47 -30.73 10.85
CA ARG A 155 3.57 -30.67 12.31
C ARG A 155 5.03 -30.61 12.76
N ALA A 156 5.90 -31.43 12.19
CA ALA A 156 7.32 -31.43 12.51
C ALA A 156 7.98 -30.07 12.22
N LEU A 157 7.69 -29.47 11.06
CA LEU A 157 8.21 -28.15 10.69
C LEU A 157 7.69 -27.03 11.60
N ARG A 158 6.40 -27.07 11.97
CA ARG A 158 5.83 -26.09 12.91
C ARG A 158 6.39 -26.21 14.32
N ALA A 159 6.70 -27.42 14.77
CA ALA A 159 7.33 -27.64 16.08
C ALA A 159 8.78 -27.12 16.09
N ALA A 160 9.52 -27.28 15.00
CA ALA A 160 10.90 -26.81 14.87
C ALA A 160 11.04 -25.28 14.71
N ALA A 161 9.95 -24.57 14.40
CA ALA A 161 9.93 -23.12 14.22
C ALA A 161 9.58 -22.34 15.50
N ARG A 162 9.35 -23.03 16.63
CA ARG A 162 9.07 -22.45 17.95
C ARG A 162 10.34 -22.45 18.80
#